data_AF-A0A8T1D550-F1
#
_entry.id   AF-A0A8T1D550-F1
#
_cell.length_a   1.000
_cell.length_b   1.000
_cell.length_c   1.000
_cell.angle_alpha   90.00
_cell.angle_beta   90.00
_cell.angle_gamma   90.00
#
_symmetry.space_group_name_H-M   'P 1'
#
loop_
_entity.id
_entity.type
_entity.pdbx_description
1 polymer ?
#
loop_
_entity_poly.entity_id
_entity_poly.type
_entity_poly.pdbx_seq_one_letter_code
_entity_poly.pdbx_strand_id
1 'polypeptide(L)'
;MARWLSFFAKYNFKVKYKPERHNVAADALSRRPDYELDHVTTVTSSVPDLIRAADAHDDMCVALLRALGSEGFKNSDKELSGRLRTSLHRYTLDGGLLYYSTDPEEAPRVVVPHDEDLKYRILSEVHDTPAGGHLSREKIYGSVSTMYL
;
A
#
# COMPACT_ATOMS: atom_id res chain seq x y z
N MET A 1 -4.90 23.14 -14.08
CA MET A 1 -5.40 24.19 -13.15
C MET A 1 -6.92 24.24 -13.17
N ALA A 2 -7.54 24.48 -12.02
CA ALA A 2 -8.89 24.04 -11.61
C ALA A 2 -10.09 24.52 -12.47
N ARG A 3 -10.50 23.71 -13.45
CA ARG A 3 -11.72 23.94 -14.27
C ARG A 3 -13.03 23.87 -13.45
N TRP A 4 -12.96 23.27 -12.26
CA TRP A 4 -14.12 22.98 -11.42
C TRP A 4 -14.48 24.14 -10.49
N LEU A 5 -13.50 24.87 -9.95
CA LEU A 5 -13.77 26.05 -9.11
C LEU A 5 -14.52 27.14 -9.88
N SER A 6 -14.15 27.37 -11.15
CA SER A 6 -14.81 28.34 -12.02
C SER A 6 -16.26 27.98 -12.35
N PHE A 7 -16.61 26.69 -12.31
CA PHE A 7 -17.98 26.21 -12.52
C PHE A 7 -18.85 26.46 -11.28
N PHE A 8 -18.34 26.14 -10.09
CA PHE A 8 -19.06 26.34 -8.83
C PHE A 8 -19.22 27.81 -8.46
N ALA A 9 -18.28 28.68 -8.83
CA ALA A 9 -18.37 30.12 -8.63
C ALA A 9 -19.57 30.78 -9.34
N LYS A 10 -20.22 30.09 -10.28
CA LYS A 10 -21.44 30.56 -10.95
C LYS A 10 -22.70 30.42 -10.07
N TYR A 11 -22.62 29.69 -8.96
CA TYR A 11 -23.76 29.39 -8.09
C TYR A 11 -23.53 29.96 -6.69
N ASN A 12 -24.56 30.60 -6.11
CA ASN A 12 -24.55 31.00 -4.71
C ASN A 12 -25.08 29.85 -3.85
N PHE A 13 -24.21 28.94 -3.43
CA PHE A 13 -24.59 27.82 -2.57
C PHE A 13 -24.22 28.07 -1.11
N LYS A 14 -25.06 27.56 -0.19
CA LYS A 14 -24.81 27.59 1.26
C LYS A 14 -24.53 26.16 1.72
N VAL A 15 -23.30 25.90 2.15
CA VAL A 15 -22.91 24.60 2.72
C VAL A 15 -23.66 24.41 4.03
N LYS A 16 -24.42 23.32 4.12
CA LYS A 16 -25.09 22.89 5.35
C LYS A 16 -24.63 21.48 5.70
N TYR A 17 -24.11 21.30 6.90
CA TYR A 17 -23.76 20.00 7.43
C TYR A 17 -25.02 19.15 7.61
N LYS A 18 -25.01 17.92 7.10
CA LYS A 18 -26.04 16.90 7.34
C LYS A 18 -25.41 15.72 8.07
N PRO A 19 -25.87 15.38 9.29
CA PRO A 19 -25.39 14.21 10.03
C PRO A 19 -25.58 12.90 9.26
N GLU A 20 -24.61 12.01 9.41
CA GLU A 20 -24.40 10.78 8.62
C GLU A 20 -25.65 9.91 8.44
N ARG A 21 -26.47 9.76 9.50
CA ARG A 21 -27.66 8.90 9.49
C ARG A 21 -28.74 9.30 8.47
N HIS A 22 -28.71 10.55 7.98
CA HIS A 22 -29.64 11.06 6.97
C HIS A 22 -28.96 11.33 5.62
N ASN A 23 -27.65 11.08 5.51
CA ASN A 23 -26.87 11.34 4.30
C ASN A 23 -26.78 10.08 3.41
N VAL A 24 -27.93 9.39 3.26
CA VAL A 24 -28.06 8.10 2.57
C VAL A 24 -27.56 8.17 1.11
N ALA A 25 -27.70 9.33 0.45
CA ALA A 25 -27.22 9.52 -0.92
C ALA A 25 -25.68 9.58 -1.04
N ALA A 26 -24.99 10.17 -0.06
CA ALA A 26 -23.53 10.17 -0.03
C ALA A 26 -22.98 8.81 0.40
N ASP A 27 -23.64 8.16 1.35
CA ASP A 27 -23.32 6.81 1.84
C ASP A 27 -23.54 5.75 0.74
N ALA A 28 -24.56 5.91 -0.12
CA ALA A 28 -24.79 5.06 -1.29
C ALA A 28 -23.72 5.19 -2.38
N LEU A 29 -23.05 6.35 -2.50
CA LEU A 29 -21.91 6.51 -3.41
C LEU A 29 -20.62 5.91 -2.85
N SER A 30 -20.50 5.78 -1.52
CA SER A 30 -19.33 5.16 -0.86
C SER A 30 -19.39 3.63 -0.82
N ARG A 31 -20.57 3.03 -1.02
CA ARG A 31 -20.80 1.58 -0.91
C ARG A 31 -21.10 0.95 -2.27
N ARG A 32 -20.23 1.19 -3.23
CA ARG A 32 -20.21 0.46 -4.49
C ARG A 32 -19.42 -0.84 -4.28
N PRO A 33 -20.06 -2.03 -4.20
CA PRO A 33 -19.34 -3.30 -4.10
C PRO A 33 -18.58 -3.65 -5.39
N ASP A 34 -18.92 -2.99 -6.51
CA ASP A 34 -18.13 -2.94 -7.75
C ASP A 34 -16.82 -2.13 -7.60
N TYR A 35 -16.58 -1.51 -6.45
CA TYR A 35 -15.32 -0.88 -6.05
C TYR A 35 -14.45 -1.84 -5.21
N GLU A 36 -14.61 -3.16 -5.38
CA GLU A 36 -13.58 -4.11 -5.00
C GLU A 36 -12.41 -3.96 -5.96
N LEU A 37 -11.45 -3.13 -5.56
CA LEU A 37 -10.02 -3.30 -5.83
C LEU A 37 -9.56 -3.57 -7.28
N ASP A 38 -10.33 -3.19 -8.31
CA ASP A 38 -9.86 -3.25 -9.72
C ASP A 38 -8.97 -2.04 -10.09
N HIS A 39 -8.36 -1.42 -9.08
CA HIS A 39 -7.33 -0.40 -9.22
C HIS A 39 -5.94 -0.98 -8.94
N VAL A 40 -5.68 -2.20 -9.43
CA VAL A 40 -4.36 -2.44 -10.02
C VAL A 40 -4.43 -1.86 -11.44
N THR A 41 -4.55 -0.53 -11.51
CA THR A 41 -4.09 0.14 -12.72
C THR A 41 -2.65 -0.32 -12.88
N THR A 42 -2.36 -0.97 -14.00
CA THR A 42 -1.01 -1.14 -14.55
C THR A 42 -0.44 0.25 -14.83
N VAL A 43 -0.27 1.05 -13.77
CA VAL A 43 0.68 2.12 -13.72
C VAL A 43 2.01 1.38 -13.74
N THR A 44 2.89 1.80 -14.63
CA THR A 44 4.32 1.55 -14.60
C THR A 44 4.90 2.11 -13.30
N SER A 45 4.46 1.55 -12.17
CA SER A 45 4.90 1.91 -10.84
C SER A 45 6.30 1.35 -10.72
N SER A 46 7.27 2.24 -10.48
CA SER A 46 8.62 1.81 -10.14
C SER A 46 8.73 1.35 -8.70
N VAL A 47 7.66 1.43 -7.89
CA VAL A 47 7.71 1.07 -6.45
C VAL A 47 8.14 -0.36 -6.23
N PRO A 48 7.61 -1.38 -6.93
CA PRO A 48 8.12 -2.75 -6.83
C PRO A 48 9.63 -2.85 -7.07
N ASP A 49 10.15 -2.15 -8.08
CA ASP A 49 11.59 -2.18 -8.40
C ASP A 49 12.43 -1.46 -7.34
N LEU A 50 11.91 -0.40 -6.74
CA LEU A 50 12.56 0.32 -5.65
C LEU A 50 12.58 -0.48 -4.36
N ILE A 51 11.50 -1.21 -4.06
CA ILE A 51 11.44 -2.14 -2.92
C ILE A 51 12.54 -3.19 -3.08
N ARG A 52 12.62 -3.84 -4.26
CA ARG A 52 13.67 -4.82 -4.56
C ARG A 52 15.08 -4.25 -4.43
N ALA A 53 15.28 -3.00 -4.86
CA ALA A 53 16.58 -2.34 -4.74
C ALA A 53 16.92 -2.02 -3.27
N ALA A 54 15.94 -1.54 -2.50
CA ALA A 54 16.10 -1.22 -1.08
C ALA A 54 16.28 -2.47 -0.21
N ASP A 55 15.73 -3.62 -0.61
CA ASP A 55 15.90 -4.90 0.10
C ASP A 55 17.38 -5.25 0.29
N ALA A 56 18.25 -4.89 -0.66
CA ALA A 56 19.69 -5.16 -0.57
C ALA A 56 20.40 -4.36 0.54
N HIS A 57 19.78 -3.29 1.03
CA HIS A 57 20.31 -2.41 2.06
C HIS A 57 19.70 -2.67 3.45
N ASP A 58 18.70 -3.55 3.55
CA ASP A 58 18.06 -3.93 4.81
C ASP A 58 18.48 -5.35 5.23
N ASP A 59 19.22 -5.43 6.35
CA ASP A 59 19.71 -6.70 6.91
C ASP A 59 18.60 -7.72 7.18
N MET A 60 17.41 -7.25 7.57
CA MET A 60 16.24 -8.12 7.81
C MET A 60 15.73 -8.69 6.49
N CYS A 61 15.55 -7.85 5.47
CA CYS A 61 15.08 -8.28 4.16
C CYS A 61 16.09 -9.23 3.51
N VAL A 62 17.38 -8.92 3.56
CA VAL A 62 18.44 -9.79 3.04
C VAL A 62 18.42 -11.17 3.72
N ALA A 63 18.27 -11.21 5.04
CA ALA A 63 18.19 -12.47 5.78
C ALA A 63 16.94 -13.30 5.40
N LEU A 64 15.78 -12.65 5.21
CA LEU A 64 14.55 -13.27 4.74
C LEU A 64 14.69 -13.81 3.32
N LEU A 65 15.21 -13.00 2.39
CA LEU A 65 15.43 -13.39 0.99
C LEU A 65 16.36 -14.59 0.88
N ARG A 66 17.44 -14.61 1.67
CA ARG A 66 18.33 -15.77 1.75
C ARG A 66 17.59 -17.02 2.26
N ALA A 67 16.84 -16.88 3.35
CA ALA A 67 16.14 -18.01 3.98
C ALA A 67 15.02 -18.58 3.10
N LEU A 68 14.37 -17.74 2.29
CA LEU A 68 13.35 -18.12 1.31
C LEU A 68 13.93 -18.61 -0.02
N GLY A 69 15.26 -18.65 -0.16
CA GLY A 69 15.94 -19.24 -1.31
C GLY A 69 16.15 -18.31 -2.51
N SER A 70 16.12 -16.98 -2.32
CA SER A 70 16.39 -16.01 -3.39
C SER A 70 17.78 -16.19 -3.99
N GLU A 71 17.86 -16.39 -5.32
CA GLU A 71 19.12 -16.58 -6.06
C GLU A 71 20.12 -15.43 -5.85
N GLY A 72 19.64 -14.19 -5.75
CA GLY A 72 20.49 -13.01 -5.58
C GLY A 72 21.16 -12.89 -4.20
N PHE A 73 20.64 -13.57 -3.18
CA PHE A 73 21.05 -13.39 -1.78
C PHE A 73 21.53 -14.68 -1.10
N LYS A 74 21.67 -15.80 -1.83
CA LYS A 74 22.10 -17.11 -1.27
C LYS A 74 23.42 -17.03 -0.49
N ASN A 75 24.36 -16.21 -0.98
CA ASN A 75 25.71 -16.07 -0.43
C ASN A 75 25.81 -14.97 0.65
N SER A 76 24.70 -14.40 1.09
CA SER A 76 24.71 -13.40 2.15
C SER A 76 25.09 -14.02 3.50
N ASP A 77 25.88 -13.29 4.30
CA ASP A 77 26.23 -13.65 5.68
C ASP A 77 25.14 -13.23 6.68
N LYS A 78 24.07 -12.58 6.21
CA LYS A 78 22.97 -12.16 7.09
C LYS A 78 22.15 -13.38 7.53
N GLU A 79 21.94 -13.45 8.84
CA GLU A 79 21.16 -14.51 9.47
C GLU A 79 19.82 -14.00 10.00
N LEU A 80 18.80 -14.85 9.95
CA LEU A 80 17.52 -14.57 10.58
C LEU A 80 17.68 -14.47 12.09
N SER A 81 17.06 -13.45 12.70
CA SER A 81 16.90 -13.42 14.16
C SER A 81 16.01 -14.57 14.64
N GLY A 82 16.11 -14.95 15.92
CA GLY A 82 15.29 -16.02 16.49
C GLY A 82 13.77 -15.81 16.30
N ARG A 83 13.32 -14.54 16.35
CA ARG A 83 11.92 -14.18 16.11
C ARG A 83 11.51 -14.38 14.65
N LEU A 84 12.37 -14.02 13.69
CA LEU A 84 12.04 -14.24 12.27
C LEU A 84 12.09 -15.72 11.90
N ARG A 85 12.97 -16.52 12.50
CA ARG A 85 13.01 -17.98 12.28
C ARG A 85 11.69 -18.65 12.66
N THR A 86 11.08 -18.27 13.78
CA THR A 86 9.80 -18.87 14.22
C THR A 86 8.61 -18.42 13.38
N SER A 87 8.65 -17.22 12.81
CA SER A 87 7.60 -16.69 11.93
C SER A 87 7.88 -16.86 10.43
N LEU A 88 8.94 -17.57 10.02
CA LEU A 88 9.34 -17.67 8.61
C LEU A 88 8.23 -18.22 7.71
N HIS A 89 7.40 -19.12 8.23
CA HIS A 89 6.24 -19.68 7.52
C HIS A 89 5.20 -18.64 7.07
N ARG A 90 5.24 -17.43 7.65
CA ARG A 90 4.36 -16.31 7.30
C ARG A 90 4.91 -15.45 6.19
N TYR A 91 6.17 -15.68 5.80
CA TYR A 91 6.81 -14.95 4.73
C TYR A 91 6.87 -15.79 3.46
N THR A 92 6.60 -15.16 2.33
CA THR A 92 6.72 -15.77 1.01
C THR A 92 7.51 -14.85 0.09
N LEU A 93 8.13 -15.44 -0.93
CA LEU A 93 8.89 -14.73 -1.95
C LEU A 93 8.20 -14.98 -3.29
N ASP A 94 7.75 -13.91 -3.94
CA ASP A 94 7.15 -13.98 -5.28
C ASP A 94 7.60 -12.81 -6.13
N GLY A 95 8.01 -13.10 -7.38
CA GLY A 95 8.52 -12.07 -8.30
C GLY A 95 9.67 -11.22 -7.73
N GLY A 96 10.48 -11.78 -6.81
CA GLY A 96 11.56 -11.07 -6.13
C GLY A 96 11.11 -10.09 -5.03
N LEU A 97 9.83 -10.07 -4.67
CA LEU A 97 9.29 -9.28 -3.55
C LEU A 97 8.99 -10.18 -2.36
N LEU A 98 9.27 -9.65 -1.17
CA LEU A 98 8.88 -10.27 0.10
C LEU A 98 7.43 -9.95 0.42
N TYR A 99 6.70 -10.98 0.81
CA TYR A 99 5.33 -10.87 1.28
C TYR A 99 5.20 -11.44 2.69
N TYR A 100 4.30 -10.88 3.47
CA TYR A 100 3.95 -11.32 4.81
C TYR A 100 2.44 -11.51 4.94
N SER A 101 2.04 -12.64 5.50
CA SER A 101 0.64 -12.96 5.78
C SER A 101 0.44 -13.40 7.23
N THR A 102 -0.51 -12.78 7.91
CA THR A 102 -0.96 -13.18 9.25
C THR A 102 -1.95 -14.33 9.23
N ASP A 103 -2.74 -14.43 8.17
CA ASP A 103 -3.80 -15.40 7.98
C ASP A 103 -3.81 -15.87 6.52
N PRO A 104 -3.83 -17.18 6.23
CA PRO A 104 -3.91 -17.69 4.86
C PRO A 104 -5.13 -17.19 4.06
N GLU A 105 -6.20 -16.74 4.73
CA GLU A 105 -7.37 -16.15 4.07
C GLU A 105 -7.23 -14.64 3.79
N GLU A 106 -6.25 -13.98 4.40
CA GLU A 106 -5.95 -12.56 4.18
C GLU A 106 -4.97 -12.38 3.02
N ALA A 107 -5.21 -11.35 2.20
CA ALA A 107 -4.28 -10.97 1.15
C ALA A 107 -2.89 -10.67 1.74
N PRO A 108 -1.81 -11.27 1.20
CA PRO A 108 -0.47 -11.05 1.70
C PRO A 108 -0.02 -9.59 1.46
N ARG A 109 0.70 -9.04 2.43
CA ARG A 109 1.21 -7.66 2.40
C ARG A 109 2.65 -7.66 1.92
N VAL A 110 3.04 -6.70 1.09
CA VAL A 110 4.43 -6.53 0.66
C VAL A 110 5.26 -6.01 1.83
N VAL A 111 6.36 -6.67 2.14
CA VAL A 111 7.31 -6.20 3.16
C VAL A 111 8.07 -5.01 2.59
N VAL A 112 8.06 -3.87 3.28
CA VAL A 112 8.80 -2.68 2.86
C VAL A 112 10.08 -2.58 3.69
N PRO A 113 11.26 -2.54 3.05
CA PRO A 113 12.53 -2.25 3.71
C PRO A 113 12.48 -1.01 4.58
N HIS A 114 13.37 -0.94 5.58
CA HIS A 114 13.53 0.23 6.41
C HIS A 114 14.23 1.38 5.67
N ASP A 115 13.52 1.98 4.72
CA ASP A 115 13.92 3.14 3.93
C ASP A 115 12.82 4.21 4.00
N GLU A 116 13.14 5.36 4.60
CA GLU A 116 12.16 6.43 4.81
C GLU A 116 11.72 7.08 3.50
N ASP A 117 12.64 7.29 2.55
CA ASP A 117 12.34 7.90 1.25
C ASP A 117 11.40 7.00 0.43
N LEU A 118 11.62 5.68 0.50
CA LEU A 118 10.76 4.69 -0.10
C LEU A 118 9.35 4.70 0.51
N LYS A 119 9.24 4.77 1.84
CA LYS A 119 7.94 4.90 2.52
C LYS A 119 7.20 6.18 2.10
N TYR A 120 7.89 7.32 2.03
CA TYR A 120 7.29 8.56 1.53
C TYR A 120 6.83 8.44 0.08
N ARG A 121 7.59 7.75 -0.75
CA ARG A 121 7.23 7.54 -2.15
C ARG A 121 6.00 6.64 -2.29
N ILE A 122 5.94 5.54 -1.56
CA ILE A 122 4.75 4.67 -1.50
C ILE A 122 3.52 5.48 -1.06
N LEU A 123 3.67 6.29 -0.01
CA LEU A 123 2.59 7.16 0.46
C LEU A 123 2.14 8.17 -0.60
N SER A 124 3.08 8.77 -1.33
CA SER A 124 2.77 9.73 -2.40
C SER A 124 2.04 9.09 -3.58
N GLU A 125 2.44 7.87 -3.97
CA GLU A 125 1.85 7.18 -5.12
C GLU A 125 0.42 6.72 -4.82
N VAL A 126 0.17 6.22 -3.61
CA VAL A 126 -1.19 5.89 -3.15
C VAL A 126 -2.07 7.15 -3.07
N HIS A 127 -1.49 8.31 -2.75
CA HIS A 127 -2.21 9.58 -2.71
C HIS A 127 -2.57 10.11 -4.12
N ASP A 128 -1.72 9.89 -5.12
CA ASP A 128 -1.88 10.44 -6.48
C ASP A 128 -2.70 9.54 -7.42
N THR A 129 -3.25 8.43 -6.93
CA THR A 129 -4.06 7.51 -7.75
C THR A 129 -5.40 8.18 -8.13
N PRO A 130 -5.79 8.28 -9.43
CA PRO A 130 -6.96 9.06 -9.88
C PRO A 130 -8.31 8.58 -9.33
N ALA A 131 -8.36 7.36 -8.78
CA ALA A 131 -9.51 6.76 -8.12
C ALA A 131 -9.71 7.24 -6.67
N GLY A 132 -8.71 7.90 -6.08
CA GLY A 132 -8.73 8.40 -4.72
C GLY A 132 -9.14 9.87 -4.69
N GLY A 133 -10.43 10.17 -4.84
CA GLY A 133 -10.94 11.50 -4.51
C GLY A 133 -10.57 11.84 -3.07
N HIS A 134 -9.53 12.67 -2.89
CA HIS A 134 -9.09 13.30 -1.64
C HIS A 134 -9.36 12.44 -0.39
N LEU A 135 -8.86 11.21 -0.36
CA LEU A 135 -9.03 10.32 0.78
C LEU A 135 -8.27 10.91 1.98
N SER A 136 -8.97 11.15 3.09
CA SER A 136 -8.36 11.61 4.33
C SER A 136 -7.19 10.69 4.72
N ARG A 137 -6.16 11.26 5.38
CA ARG A 137 -4.94 10.58 5.86
C ARG A 137 -5.19 9.17 6.42
N GLU A 138 -6.29 9.02 7.13
CA GLU A 138 -6.76 7.81 7.82
C GLU A 138 -7.12 6.65 6.88
N LYS A 139 -7.76 6.96 5.74
CA LYS A 139 -8.07 5.96 4.70
C LYS A 139 -6.83 5.53 3.92
N ILE A 140 -5.85 6.44 3.77
CA ILE A 140 -4.55 6.16 3.17
C ILE A 140 -3.74 5.22 4.08
N TYR A 141 -3.69 5.50 5.38
CA TYR A 141 -3.06 4.57 6.34
C TYR A 141 -3.74 3.20 6.34
N GLY A 142 -5.07 3.14 6.24
CA GLY A 142 -5.80 1.88 6.10
C GLY A 142 -5.36 1.09 4.87
N SER A 143 -5.42 1.71 3.68
CA SER A 143 -5.06 1.08 2.41
C SER A 143 -3.59 0.66 2.33
N VAL A 144 -2.68 1.51 2.83
CA VAL A 144 -1.24 1.19 2.87
C VAL A 144 -0.99 0.07 3.87
N SER A 145 -1.65 0.08 5.04
CA SER A 145 -1.50 -1.00 6.01
C SER A 145 -2.00 -2.34 5.46
N THR A 146 -3.05 -2.36 4.64
CA THR A 146 -3.55 -3.60 4.01
C THR A 146 -2.62 -4.14 2.94
N MET A 147 -1.79 -3.30 2.32
CA MET A 147 -0.92 -3.70 1.19
C MET A 147 0.57 -3.80 1.55
N TYR A 148 1.03 -3.08 2.57
CA TYR A 148 2.44 -2.93 2.93
C TYR A 148 2.66 -3.18 4.44
N LEU A 149 3.76 -3.86 4.78
CA LEU A 149 4.20 -4.13 6.16
C LEU A 149 5.52 -3.41 6.47
#